data_AF-W4VIQ7-F1
#
_entry.id   AF-W4VIQ7-F1
#
_cell.length_a   1.000
_cell.length_b   1.000
_cell.length_c   1.000
_cell.angle_alpha   90.00
_cell.angle_beta   90.00
_cell.angle_gamma   90.00
#
_symmetry.space_group_name_H-M   'P 1'
#
loop_
_entity.id
_entity.type
_entity.pdbx_description
1 polymer ?
#
loop_
_entity_poly.entity_id
_entity_poly.type
_entity_poly.pdbx_seq_one_letter_code
_entity_poly.pdbx_strand_id
1 'polypeptide(L)'
;MKSKFLELLSQKYDCEEKVVTEIINLEAILNLPKGGTEHFVSDLHGGEYQAFQHVLRNGSGNVKEKIRDVFSEELSKEEINDFAALVYYPEDKLKLIKNSFDNKEDLNNWYKVKIAHMIRLIAYASSKYTRSKLRKALPAQFVYVVEELFYKTDEFTNKKTYYQKIVNEIISLGQADKLITGLAYTTQQLVVDHLHVVGGDIYDRGPEPDKIMETLINYHSLDIQWGGNHDVLWIGAFAGSKVCLANIIRICARYDNLDIFEDVYGINLRPLLNLAEKYYEDNPAFRPKLHADKQSTAEEQLQITKIHQAIAMIQFKLESPIIKKTTIL
;
A
#
# COMPACT_ATOMS: atom_id res chain seq x y z
N MET A 1 3.74 -40.12 -4.91
CA MET A 1 4.13 -38.70 -4.90
C MET A 1 4.62 -38.22 -6.27
N LYS A 2 5.65 -38.84 -6.88
CA LYS A 2 6.17 -38.43 -8.20
C LYS A 2 5.13 -38.40 -9.35
N SER A 3 4.22 -39.38 -9.48
CA SER A 3 3.26 -39.36 -10.61
C SER A 3 2.23 -38.24 -10.52
N LYS A 4 1.75 -37.89 -9.31
CA LYS A 4 0.85 -36.73 -9.12
C LYS A 4 1.51 -35.41 -9.51
N PHE A 5 2.80 -35.23 -9.21
CA PHE A 5 3.53 -34.04 -9.64
C PHE A 5 3.73 -34.00 -11.16
N LEU A 6 4.02 -35.15 -11.78
CA LEU A 6 4.16 -35.27 -13.23
C LEU A 6 2.82 -35.05 -13.96
N GLU A 7 1.70 -35.54 -13.41
CA GLU A 7 0.35 -35.24 -13.92
C GLU A 7 0.04 -33.75 -13.85
N LEU A 8 0.31 -33.10 -12.71
CA LEU A 8 0.13 -31.65 -12.56
C LEU A 8 1.02 -30.84 -13.52
N LEU A 9 2.26 -31.30 -13.75
CA LEU A 9 3.16 -30.71 -14.75
C LEU A 9 2.58 -30.84 -16.17
N SER A 10 2.10 -32.03 -16.53
CA SER A 10 1.50 -32.28 -17.85
C SER A 10 0.21 -31.49 -18.10
N GLN A 11 -0.52 -31.11 -17.04
CA GLN A 11 -1.70 -30.24 -17.14
C GLN A 11 -1.34 -28.77 -17.40
N LYS A 12 -0.15 -28.32 -16.96
CA LYS A 12 0.30 -26.93 -17.14
C LYS A 12 1.18 -26.74 -18.37
N TYR A 13 1.92 -27.77 -18.79
CA TYR A 13 2.87 -27.69 -19.89
C TYR A 13 2.67 -28.86 -20.84
N ASP A 14 2.17 -28.56 -22.04
CA ASP A 14 1.79 -29.56 -23.03
C ASP A 14 2.98 -30.18 -23.79
N CYS A 15 4.18 -29.61 -23.66
CA CYS A 15 5.39 -30.10 -24.33
C CYS A 15 6.64 -29.96 -23.46
N GLU A 16 7.63 -30.83 -23.74
CA GLU A 16 8.93 -30.84 -23.06
C GLU A 16 9.63 -29.48 -23.18
N GLU A 17 9.58 -28.85 -24.35
CA GLU A 17 10.20 -27.56 -24.62
C GLU A 17 9.68 -26.44 -23.69
N LYS A 18 8.37 -26.43 -23.39
CA LYS A 18 7.77 -25.48 -22.45
C LYS A 18 8.26 -25.72 -21.03
N VAL A 19 8.39 -26.99 -20.62
CA VAL A 19 8.94 -27.35 -19.30
C VAL A 19 10.39 -26.93 -19.19
N VAL A 20 11.21 -27.24 -20.19
CA VAL A 20 12.63 -26.88 -20.24
C VAL A 20 12.80 -25.35 -20.22
N THR A 21 12.00 -24.62 -20.99
CA THR A 21 12.02 -23.14 -21.01
C THR A 21 11.72 -22.56 -19.63
N GLU A 22 10.72 -23.10 -18.93
CA GLU A 22 10.37 -22.62 -17.60
C GLU A 22 11.42 -22.99 -16.56
N ILE A 23 12.04 -24.17 -16.65
CA ILE A 23 13.16 -24.55 -15.79
C ILE A 23 14.32 -23.57 -15.99
N ILE A 24 14.70 -23.28 -17.24
CA ILE A 24 15.75 -22.30 -17.55
C ILE A 24 15.39 -20.92 -17.00
N ASN A 25 14.13 -20.49 -17.13
CA ASN A 25 13.66 -19.22 -16.60
C ASN A 25 13.76 -19.14 -15.08
N LEU A 26 13.31 -20.18 -14.37
CA LEU A 26 13.37 -20.26 -12.91
C LEU A 26 14.82 -20.35 -12.40
N GLU A 27 15.67 -21.15 -13.04
CA GLU A 27 17.10 -21.21 -12.73
C GLU A 27 17.80 -19.87 -12.99
N ALA A 28 17.47 -19.19 -14.07
CA ALA A 28 17.99 -17.85 -14.34
C ALA A 28 17.56 -16.84 -13.27
N ILE A 29 16.30 -16.92 -12.80
CA ILE A 29 15.81 -16.08 -11.70
C ILE A 29 16.54 -16.39 -10.39
N LEU A 30 16.79 -17.67 -10.07
CA LEU A 30 17.52 -18.06 -8.86
C LEU A 30 18.98 -17.59 -8.85
N ASN A 31 19.58 -17.38 -10.03
CA ASN A 31 20.93 -16.84 -10.18
C ASN A 31 21.01 -15.31 -10.12
N LEU A 32 19.88 -14.60 -10.06
CA LEU A 32 19.90 -13.17 -9.80
C LEU A 32 20.35 -12.90 -8.36
N PRO A 33 21.02 -11.76 -8.10
CA PRO A 33 21.25 -11.32 -6.73
C PRO A 33 19.93 -11.26 -5.97
N LYS A 34 19.98 -11.40 -4.63
CA LYS A 34 18.80 -11.22 -3.77
C LYS A 34 18.02 -9.98 -4.23
N GLY A 35 16.69 -10.10 -4.22
CA GLY A 35 15.75 -9.06 -4.66
C GLY A 35 15.98 -7.71 -3.99
N GLY A 36 15.13 -6.74 -4.29
CA GLY A 36 15.23 -5.42 -3.65
C GLY A 36 14.99 -5.48 -2.15
N THR A 37 14.74 -4.31 -1.57
CA THR A 37 14.60 -4.19 -0.13
C THR A 37 13.40 -5.00 0.36
N GLU A 38 13.64 -5.93 1.29
CA GLU A 38 12.60 -6.50 2.15
C GLU A 38 12.28 -5.47 3.23
N HIS A 39 11.06 -4.95 3.21
CA HIS A 39 10.64 -3.87 4.09
C HIS A 39 9.79 -4.44 5.21
N PHE A 40 10.30 -4.37 6.44
CA PHE A 40 9.56 -4.78 7.63
C PHE A 40 8.89 -3.56 8.25
N VAL A 41 7.57 -3.63 8.41
CA VAL A 41 6.76 -2.61 9.08
C VAL A 41 6.04 -3.27 10.24
N SER A 42 6.19 -2.69 11.43
CA SER A 42 5.46 -3.10 12.63
C SER A 42 4.51 -2.00 13.12
N ASP A 43 3.60 -2.38 14.01
CA ASP A 43 2.68 -1.47 14.70
C ASP A 43 1.78 -0.66 13.76
N LEU A 44 1.26 -1.33 12.73
CA LEU A 44 0.36 -0.72 11.76
C LEU A 44 -1.05 -0.60 12.34
N HIS A 45 -1.40 0.60 12.84
CA HIS A 45 -2.71 0.89 13.42
C HIS A 45 -3.43 1.99 12.61
N GLY A 46 -4.76 2.05 12.71
CA GLY A 46 -5.54 3.16 12.15
C GLY A 46 -5.03 4.54 12.62
N GLY A 47 -5.23 5.58 11.82
CA GLY A 47 -4.75 6.94 12.09
C GLY A 47 -3.31 7.22 11.65
N GLU A 48 -2.51 6.17 11.42
CA GLU A 48 -1.13 6.32 10.93
C GLU A 48 -1.01 6.15 9.42
N TYR A 49 -2.12 6.16 8.68
CA TYR A 49 -2.15 5.92 7.23
C TYR A 49 -1.16 6.81 6.45
N GLN A 50 -1.08 8.10 6.78
CA GLN A 50 -0.15 9.01 6.11
C GLN A 50 1.32 8.68 6.40
N ALA A 51 1.63 8.32 7.65
CA ALA A 51 2.97 7.91 8.05
C ALA A 51 3.35 6.59 7.37
N PHE A 52 2.44 5.62 7.35
CA PHE A 52 2.60 4.35 6.64
C PHE A 52 2.87 4.56 5.15
N GLN A 53 2.05 5.38 4.47
CA GLN A 53 2.27 5.72 3.07
C GLN A 53 3.62 6.40 2.85
N HIS A 54 4.02 7.31 3.73
CA HIS A 54 5.32 7.97 3.64
C HIS A 54 6.48 6.96 3.75
N VAL A 55 6.39 6.03 4.70
CA VAL A 55 7.39 4.97 4.92
C VAL A 55 7.47 4.06 3.69
N LEU A 56 6.34 3.66 3.11
CA LEU A 56 6.31 2.88 1.86
C LEU A 56 6.96 3.62 0.69
N ARG A 57 6.61 4.90 0.50
CA ARG A 57 7.12 5.73 -0.61
C ARG A 57 8.62 6.00 -0.47
N ASN A 58 9.11 6.14 0.76
CA ASN A 58 10.52 6.35 1.04
C ASN A 58 11.35 5.06 0.95
N GLY A 59 10.71 3.89 1.09
CA GLY A 59 11.40 2.59 1.12
C GLY A 59 12.45 2.54 2.23
N SER A 60 12.12 3.09 3.40
CA SER A 60 13.02 3.25 4.56
C SER A 60 14.30 4.06 4.28
N GLY A 61 14.27 4.98 3.31
CA GLY A 61 15.43 5.79 2.92
C GLY A 61 16.18 5.24 1.71
N ASN A 62 15.93 3.99 1.30
CA ASN A 62 16.64 3.36 0.19
C ASN A 62 16.42 4.09 -1.15
N VAL A 63 15.26 4.72 -1.36
CA VAL A 63 15.02 5.50 -2.58
C VAL A 63 16.03 6.65 -2.69
N LYS A 64 16.25 7.37 -1.59
CA LYS A 64 17.18 8.50 -1.53
C LYS A 64 18.63 8.04 -1.64
N GLU A 65 18.97 6.89 -1.07
CA GLU A 65 20.29 6.27 -1.23
C GLU A 65 20.55 5.89 -2.69
N LYS A 66 19.61 5.21 -3.36
CA LYS A 66 19.76 4.89 -4.79
C LYS A 66 19.89 6.12 -5.68
N ILE A 67 19.16 7.20 -5.37
CA ILE A 67 19.31 8.47 -6.08
C ILE A 67 20.72 9.02 -5.87
N ARG A 68 21.23 8.99 -4.64
CA ARG A 68 22.60 9.44 -4.33
C ARG A 68 23.64 8.59 -5.05
N ASP A 69 23.47 7.27 -5.10
CA ASP A 69 24.41 6.37 -5.79
C ASP A 69 24.53 6.69 -7.29
N VAL A 70 23.43 7.06 -7.94
CA VAL A 70 23.39 7.33 -9.38
C VAL A 70 23.82 8.76 -9.73
N PHE A 71 23.58 9.73 -8.85
CA PHE A 71 23.71 11.16 -9.16
C PHE A 71 24.63 11.95 -8.23
N SER A 72 25.40 11.30 -7.34
CA SER A 72 26.30 11.96 -6.38
C SER A 72 27.31 12.92 -7.00
N GLU A 73 27.76 12.64 -8.23
CA GLU A 73 28.73 13.46 -8.97
C GLU A 73 28.07 14.55 -9.84
N GLU A 74 26.76 14.46 -10.07
CA GLU A 74 26.03 15.33 -11.01
C GLU A 74 25.07 16.32 -10.32
N LEU A 75 24.53 15.95 -9.15
CA LEU A 75 23.50 16.71 -8.45
C LEU A 75 23.96 17.12 -7.06
N SER A 76 23.60 18.34 -6.66
CA SER A 76 23.79 18.82 -5.30
C SER A 76 22.86 18.07 -4.30
N LYS A 77 23.18 18.19 -3.01
CA LYS A 77 22.35 17.59 -1.95
C LYS A 77 20.91 18.09 -1.96
N GLU A 78 20.69 19.36 -2.30
CA GLU A 78 19.36 19.97 -2.39
C GLU A 78 18.58 19.39 -3.58
N GLU A 79 19.22 19.27 -4.75
CA GLU A 79 18.61 18.67 -5.94
C GLU A 79 18.26 17.19 -5.75
N ILE A 80 19.09 16.45 -5.00
CA ILE A 80 18.81 15.06 -4.62
C ILE A 80 17.58 14.99 -3.71
N ASN A 81 17.47 15.89 -2.73
CA ASN A 81 16.30 15.94 -1.84
C ASN A 81 15.03 16.29 -2.63
N ASP A 82 15.12 17.25 -3.56
CA ASP A 82 13.99 17.62 -4.40
C ASP A 82 13.58 16.51 -5.37
N PHE A 83 14.55 15.77 -5.91
CA PHE A 83 14.27 14.62 -6.76
C PHE A 83 13.66 13.46 -5.96
N ALA A 84 14.14 13.20 -4.74
CA ALA A 84 13.52 12.24 -3.83
C ALA A 84 12.08 12.64 -3.47
N ALA A 85 11.83 13.93 -3.19
CA ALA A 85 10.48 14.44 -2.94
C ALA A 85 9.55 14.26 -4.15
N LEU A 86 10.05 14.45 -5.38
CA LEU A 86 9.31 14.15 -6.60
C LEU A 86 8.99 12.66 -6.73
N VAL A 87 9.90 11.78 -6.34
CA VAL A 87 9.62 10.34 -6.33
C VAL A 87 8.61 9.99 -5.25
N TYR A 88 8.64 10.60 -4.06
CA TYR A 88 7.70 10.31 -2.97
C TYR A 88 6.27 10.81 -3.22
N TYR A 89 6.14 12.04 -3.71
CA TYR A 89 4.85 12.71 -3.93
C TYR A 89 4.79 13.29 -5.35
N PRO A 90 4.77 12.43 -6.39
CA PRO A 90 4.87 12.89 -7.77
C PRO A 90 3.72 13.83 -8.15
N GLU A 91 2.49 13.50 -7.79
CA GLU A 91 1.31 14.30 -8.16
C GLU A 91 1.31 15.69 -7.53
N ASP A 92 1.60 15.78 -6.22
CA ASP A 92 1.59 17.05 -5.49
C ASP A 92 2.77 17.93 -5.89
N LYS A 93 3.96 17.34 -6.01
CA LYS A 93 5.16 18.07 -6.42
C LYS A 93 5.04 18.57 -7.86
N LEU A 94 4.47 17.78 -8.78
CA LEU A 94 4.20 18.22 -10.16
C LEU A 94 3.24 19.42 -10.22
N LYS A 95 2.19 19.45 -9.39
CA LYS A 95 1.29 20.62 -9.31
C LYS A 95 2.03 21.88 -8.87
N LEU A 96 2.86 21.76 -7.83
CA LEU A 96 3.67 22.89 -7.35
C LEU A 96 4.65 23.38 -8.41
N ILE A 97 5.32 22.46 -9.09
CA ILE A 97 6.28 22.76 -10.14
C ILE A 97 5.62 23.49 -11.31
N LYS A 98 4.47 23.00 -11.78
CA LYS A 98 3.71 23.67 -12.83
C LYS A 98 3.32 25.09 -12.48
N ASN A 99 2.95 25.32 -11.22
CA ASN A 99 2.57 26.65 -10.73
C ASN A 99 3.77 27.58 -10.53
N SER A 100 4.99 27.04 -10.42
CA SER A 100 6.21 27.84 -10.27
C SER A 100 6.86 28.28 -11.59
N PHE A 101 6.43 27.73 -12.72
CA PHE A 101 6.97 28.09 -14.03
C PHE A 101 6.04 29.05 -14.77
N ASP A 102 6.56 30.23 -15.11
CA ASP A 102 5.82 31.22 -15.90
C ASP A 102 5.84 30.92 -17.41
N ASN A 103 6.84 30.16 -17.88
CA ASN A 103 7.04 29.84 -19.29
C ASN A 103 6.94 28.33 -19.57
N LYS A 104 6.20 27.99 -20.65
CA LYS A 104 6.04 26.60 -21.12
C LYS A 104 7.33 25.99 -21.65
N GLU A 105 8.23 26.80 -22.20
CA GLU A 105 9.48 26.30 -22.76
C GLU A 105 10.43 25.78 -21.66
N ASP A 106 10.53 26.52 -20.55
CA ASP A 106 11.34 26.13 -19.39
C ASP A 106 10.76 24.88 -18.71
N LEU A 107 9.44 24.79 -18.60
CA LEU A 107 8.75 23.59 -18.11
C LEU A 107 9.02 22.37 -19.00
N ASN A 108 9.02 22.53 -20.32
CA ASN A 108 9.32 21.45 -21.27
C ASN A 108 10.78 20.99 -21.15
N ASN A 109 11.72 21.91 -20.94
CA ASN A 109 13.12 21.56 -20.71
C ASN A 109 13.30 20.83 -19.38
N TRP A 110 12.60 21.27 -18.33
CA TRP A 110 12.57 20.58 -17.04
C TRP A 110 12.06 19.14 -17.17
N TYR A 111 10.96 18.92 -17.91
CA TYR A 111 10.43 17.59 -18.16
C TYR A 111 11.46 16.68 -18.84
N LYS A 112 12.18 17.16 -19.87
CA LYS A 112 13.19 16.36 -20.58
C LYS A 112 14.30 15.90 -19.63
N VAL A 113 14.81 16.81 -18.79
CA VAL A 113 15.86 16.51 -17.83
C VAL A 113 15.38 15.48 -16.79
N LYS A 114 14.20 15.70 -16.20
CA LYS A 114 13.68 14.79 -15.17
C LYS A 114 13.30 13.42 -15.71
N ILE A 115 12.72 13.34 -16.90
CA ILE A 115 12.45 12.05 -17.56
C ILE A 115 13.77 11.29 -17.79
N ALA A 116 14.81 11.97 -18.28
CA ALA A 116 16.11 11.34 -18.47
C ALA A 116 16.73 10.83 -17.15
N HIS A 117 16.60 11.60 -16.07
CA HIS A 117 17.08 11.18 -14.74
C HIS A 117 16.27 9.99 -14.19
N MET A 118 14.94 9.99 -14.33
CA MET A 118 14.10 8.88 -13.90
C MET A 118 14.41 7.58 -14.65
N ILE A 119 14.64 7.64 -15.97
CA ILE A 119 15.02 6.47 -16.75
C ILE A 119 16.36 5.90 -16.26
N ARG A 120 17.35 6.75 -15.97
CA ARG A 120 18.64 6.30 -15.40
C ARG A 120 18.46 5.65 -14.02
N LEU A 121 17.64 6.24 -13.16
CA LEU A 121 17.36 5.70 -11.82
C LEU A 121 16.68 4.32 -11.92
N ILE A 122 15.69 4.17 -12.80
CA ILE A 122 15.00 2.90 -13.00
C ILE A 122 15.94 1.88 -13.65
N ALA A 123 16.84 2.26 -14.57
CA ALA A 123 17.87 1.35 -15.11
C ALA A 123 18.73 0.77 -13.98
N TYR A 124 19.19 1.64 -13.08
CA TYR A 124 19.99 1.22 -11.94
C TYR A 124 19.19 0.34 -10.97
N ALA A 125 17.97 0.75 -10.62
CA ALA A 125 17.10 -0.02 -9.71
C ALA A 125 16.65 -1.36 -10.31
N SER A 126 16.49 -1.43 -11.64
CA SER A 126 16.03 -2.63 -12.35
C SER A 126 17.13 -3.63 -12.70
N SER A 127 18.41 -3.23 -12.59
CA SER A 127 19.57 -4.09 -12.90
C SER A 127 19.59 -5.43 -12.16
N LYS A 128 18.93 -5.51 -11.00
CA LYS A 128 18.84 -6.71 -10.16
C LYS A 128 17.64 -7.60 -10.49
N TYR A 129 16.75 -7.17 -11.38
CA TYR A 129 15.51 -7.87 -11.69
C TYR A 129 15.44 -8.33 -13.14
N THR A 130 14.55 -9.29 -13.42
CA THR A 130 14.25 -9.68 -14.80
C THR A 130 13.50 -8.59 -15.55
N ARG A 131 13.64 -8.60 -16.88
CA ARG A 131 12.86 -7.72 -17.77
C ARG A 131 11.35 -7.91 -17.61
N SER A 132 10.90 -9.13 -17.35
CA SER A 132 9.49 -9.43 -17.11
C SER A 132 8.96 -8.70 -15.87
N LYS A 133 9.75 -8.66 -14.80
CA LYS A 133 9.38 -7.94 -13.57
C LYS A 133 9.32 -6.43 -13.77
N LEU A 134 10.31 -5.86 -14.48
CA LEU A 134 10.29 -4.45 -14.86
C LEU A 134 9.04 -4.10 -15.69
N ARG A 135 8.71 -4.93 -16.69
CA ARG A 135 7.55 -4.72 -17.56
C ARG A 135 6.23 -4.71 -16.78
N LYS A 136 6.10 -5.57 -15.76
CA LYS A 136 4.92 -5.62 -14.89
C LYS A 136 4.80 -4.44 -13.92
N ALA A 137 5.94 -3.85 -13.52
CA ALA A 137 5.96 -2.68 -12.64
C ALA A 137 5.68 -1.36 -13.38
N LEU A 138 5.96 -1.32 -14.69
CA LEU A 138 5.74 -0.13 -15.51
C LEU A 138 4.23 0.09 -15.82
N PRO A 139 3.79 1.36 -15.96
CA PRO A 139 2.43 1.65 -16.40
C PRO A 139 2.18 1.09 -17.79
N ALA A 140 1.10 0.33 -17.98
CA ALA A 140 0.81 -0.39 -19.23
C ALA A 140 0.89 0.49 -20.50
N GLN A 141 0.44 1.74 -20.41
CA GLN A 141 0.47 2.72 -21.51
C GLN A 141 1.88 3.19 -21.90
N PHE A 142 2.86 3.07 -21.01
CA PHE A 142 4.23 3.55 -21.22
C PHE A 142 5.27 2.43 -21.31
N VAL A 143 4.88 1.15 -21.17
CA VAL A 143 5.80 0.00 -21.25
C VAL A 143 6.67 0.07 -22.51
N TYR A 144 6.04 0.20 -23.68
CA TYR A 144 6.75 0.22 -24.96
C TYR A 144 7.75 1.39 -25.05
N VAL A 145 7.30 2.58 -24.67
CA VAL A 145 8.10 3.80 -24.71
C VAL A 145 9.31 3.70 -23.79
N VAL A 146 9.10 3.20 -22.57
CA VAL A 146 10.15 3.08 -21.56
C VAL A 146 11.14 1.99 -21.95
N GLU A 147 10.68 0.86 -22.51
CA GLU A 147 11.55 -0.17 -23.07
C GLU A 147 12.44 0.38 -24.18
N GLU A 148 11.88 1.11 -25.15
CA GLU A 148 12.65 1.79 -26.20
C GLU A 148 13.72 2.71 -25.61
N LEU A 149 13.40 3.45 -24.55
CA LEU A 149 14.34 4.35 -23.87
C LEU A 149 15.42 3.61 -23.05
N PHE A 150 15.16 2.37 -22.61
CA PHE A 150 16.12 1.53 -21.89
C PHE A 150 17.17 0.89 -22.79
N TYR A 151 16.80 0.47 -23.99
CA TYR A 151 17.70 -0.17 -24.95
C TYR A 151 18.66 0.82 -25.63
N LYS A 152 19.25 1.71 -24.82
CA LYS A 152 20.55 2.33 -25.10
C LYS A 152 21.59 1.21 -25.23
N THR A 153 21.64 0.54 -26.37
CA THR A 153 22.90 0.02 -26.86
C THR A 153 23.79 1.23 -27.06
N ASP A 154 24.76 1.41 -26.17
CA ASP A 154 25.78 2.47 -26.17
C ASP A 154 26.62 2.52 -27.47
N GLU A 155 26.39 1.60 -28.42
CA GLU A 155 27.16 1.48 -29.64
C GLU A 155 26.67 2.32 -30.84
N PHE A 156 25.48 2.93 -30.81
CA PHE A 156 24.97 3.67 -31.98
C PHE A 156 24.48 5.09 -31.66
N THR A 157 25.34 6.08 -31.92
CA THR A 157 25.10 7.53 -31.86
C THR A 157 23.86 8.01 -32.63
N ASN A 158 23.42 7.26 -33.65
CA ASN A 158 22.27 7.61 -34.49
C ASN A 158 20.90 7.60 -33.79
N LYS A 159 20.74 6.95 -32.63
CA LYS A 159 19.43 6.87 -31.95
C LYS A 159 19.16 8.00 -30.94
N LYS A 160 20.15 8.85 -30.62
CA LYS A 160 19.95 9.98 -29.67
C LYS A 160 18.84 10.93 -30.11
N THR A 161 18.82 11.29 -31.39
CA THR A 161 17.80 12.18 -31.97
C THR A 161 16.41 11.53 -31.98
N TYR A 162 16.35 10.21 -32.16
CA TYR A 162 15.10 9.43 -32.11
C TYR A 162 14.48 9.44 -30.70
N TYR A 163 15.28 9.20 -29.66
CA TYR A 163 14.79 9.26 -28.28
C TYR A 163 14.36 10.66 -27.86
N GLN A 164 15.11 11.69 -28.27
CA GLN A 164 14.71 13.09 -28.04
C GLN A 164 13.36 13.40 -28.70
N LYS A 165 13.09 12.88 -29.90
CA LYS A 165 11.78 13.02 -30.54
C LYS A 165 10.67 12.33 -29.76
N ILE A 166 10.89 11.10 -29.26
CA ILE A 166 9.90 10.40 -28.43
C ILE A 166 9.54 11.22 -27.19
N VAL A 167 10.55 11.71 -26.46
CA VAL A 167 10.31 12.53 -25.25
C VAL A 167 9.61 13.84 -25.60
N ASN A 168 10.01 14.51 -26.69
CA ASN A 168 9.34 15.72 -27.16
C ASN A 168 7.87 15.47 -27.52
N GLU A 169 7.57 14.34 -28.17
CA GLU A 169 6.21 13.97 -28.56
C GLU A 169 5.33 13.76 -27.32
N ILE A 170 5.84 13.03 -26.31
CA ILE A 170 5.13 12.82 -25.03
C ILE A 170 4.80 14.15 -24.34
N ILE A 171 5.74 15.10 -24.36
CA ILE A 171 5.56 16.44 -23.81
C ILE A 171 4.51 17.20 -24.62
N SER A 172 4.58 17.14 -25.96
CA SER A 172 3.62 17.82 -26.85
C SER A 172 2.19 17.30 -26.71
N LEU A 173 2.03 16.00 -26.43
CA LEU A 173 0.75 15.33 -26.19
C LEU A 173 0.25 15.52 -24.75
N GLY A 174 0.97 16.28 -23.91
CA GLY A 174 0.61 16.54 -22.53
C GLY A 174 0.60 15.30 -21.62
N GLN A 175 1.33 14.24 -21.99
CA GLN A 175 1.41 13.00 -21.20
C GLN A 175 2.63 12.95 -20.27
N ALA A 176 3.46 14.00 -20.25
CA ALA A 176 4.68 14.06 -19.45
C ALA A 176 4.43 13.85 -17.95
N ASP A 177 3.36 14.41 -17.39
CA ASP A 177 3.03 14.24 -15.98
C ASP A 177 2.70 12.80 -15.63
N LYS A 178 1.85 12.16 -16.46
CA LYS A 178 1.47 10.76 -16.25
C LYS A 178 2.67 9.84 -16.37
N LEU A 179 3.60 10.17 -17.27
CA LEU A 179 4.85 9.43 -17.41
C LEU A 179 5.70 9.58 -16.13
N ILE A 180 5.94 10.80 -15.65
CA ILE A 180 6.74 11.03 -14.44
C ILE A 180 6.11 10.37 -13.22
N THR A 181 4.80 10.51 -13.03
CA THR A 181 4.07 9.83 -11.95
C THR A 181 4.19 8.31 -12.06
N GLY A 182 4.03 7.76 -13.26
CA GLY A 182 4.20 6.33 -13.50
C GLY A 182 5.62 5.82 -13.23
N LEU A 183 6.64 6.57 -13.64
CA LEU A 183 8.05 6.26 -13.38
C LEU A 183 8.39 6.37 -11.89
N ALA A 184 7.84 7.35 -11.17
CA ALA A 184 7.98 7.47 -9.73
C ALA A 184 7.41 6.24 -8.99
N TYR A 185 6.17 5.84 -9.29
CA TYR A 185 5.57 4.64 -8.70
C TYR A 185 6.32 3.36 -9.07
N THR A 186 6.78 3.24 -10.32
CA THR A 186 7.64 2.13 -10.74
C THR A 186 8.92 2.09 -9.90
N THR A 187 9.54 3.26 -9.66
CA THR A 187 10.76 3.35 -8.83
C THR A 187 10.49 2.90 -7.40
N GLN A 188 9.39 3.37 -6.79
CA GLN A 188 8.98 2.96 -5.44
C GLN A 188 8.83 1.43 -5.35
N GLN A 189 8.11 0.84 -6.31
CA GLN A 189 7.89 -0.61 -6.41
C GLN A 189 9.17 -1.41 -6.68
N LEU A 190 10.13 -0.88 -7.42
CA LEU A 190 11.40 -1.56 -7.66
C LEU A 190 12.38 -1.43 -6.48
N VAL A 191 12.20 -0.41 -5.63
CA VAL A 191 13.03 -0.25 -4.43
C VAL A 191 12.58 -1.20 -3.34
N VAL A 192 11.28 -1.24 -3.05
CA VAL A 192 10.69 -2.15 -2.05
C VAL A 192 10.18 -3.39 -2.75
N ASP A 193 10.85 -4.53 -2.58
CA ASP A 193 10.50 -5.73 -3.33
C ASP A 193 9.42 -6.57 -2.67
N HIS A 194 9.47 -6.64 -1.34
CA HIS A 194 8.51 -7.36 -0.51
C HIS A 194 8.21 -6.55 0.73
N LEU A 195 6.93 -6.42 1.07
CA LEU A 195 6.47 -5.80 2.30
C LEU A 195 6.11 -6.89 3.31
N HIS A 196 6.81 -6.92 4.43
CA HIS A 196 6.53 -7.76 5.58
C HIS A 196 5.82 -6.92 6.64
N VAL A 197 4.52 -7.18 6.87
CA VAL A 197 3.77 -6.55 7.96
C VAL A 197 3.84 -7.45 9.19
N VAL A 198 4.55 -7.00 10.23
CA VAL A 198 4.82 -7.78 11.45
C VAL A 198 4.07 -7.19 12.64
N GLY A 199 3.27 -8.00 13.33
CA GLY A 199 2.55 -7.54 14.51
C GLY A 199 1.25 -6.83 14.17
N GLY A 200 0.52 -7.34 13.16
CA GLY A 200 -0.76 -6.79 12.75
C GLY A 200 -1.67 -6.41 13.92
N ASP A 201 -2.32 -5.26 13.80
CA ASP A 201 -3.45 -4.78 14.60
C ASP A 201 -4.12 -3.67 13.75
N ILE A 202 -4.30 -3.97 12.45
CA ILE A 202 -4.69 -2.98 11.44
C ILE A 202 -6.05 -2.38 11.78
N TYR A 203 -6.99 -3.21 12.21
CA TYR A 203 -8.31 -2.81 12.67
C TYR A 203 -8.41 -2.67 14.20
N ASP A 204 -7.37 -2.15 14.86
CA ASP A 204 -7.42 -1.81 16.29
C ASP A 204 -8.08 -0.41 16.50
N ARG A 205 -7.45 0.49 17.27
CA ARG A 205 -8.12 1.64 17.91
C ARG A 205 -8.13 2.92 17.08
N GLY A 206 -7.52 2.87 15.92
CA GLY A 206 -7.30 4.05 15.11
C GLY A 206 -8.37 4.27 14.05
N PRO A 207 -8.52 5.51 13.56
CA PRO A 207 -9.45 5.83 12.47
C PRO A 207 -8.95 5.31 11.12
N GLU A 208 -9.87 5.11 10.17
CA GLU A 208 -9.59 4.78 8.76
C GLU A 208 -8.71 3.52 8.48
N PRO A 209 -8.89 2.38 9.18
CA PRO A 209 -8.13 1.16 8.91
C PRO A 209 -8.44 0.53 7.53
N ASP A 210 -9.58 0.88 6.94
CA ASP A 210 -10.01 0.48 5.61
C ASP A 210 -9.04 0.94 4.51
N LYS A 211 -8.52 2.17 4.60
CA LYS A 211 -7.57 2.72 3.62
C LYS A 211 -6.23 1.98 3.65
N ILE A 212 -5.79 1.59 4.83
CA ILE A 212 -4.59 0.76 5.01
C ILE A 212 -4.81 -0.58 4.31
N MET A 213 -5.94 -1.24 4.58
CA MET A 213 -6.26 -2.53 3.96
C MET A 213 -6.41 -2.44 2.44
N GLU A 214 -7.06 -1.40 1.91
CA GLU A 214 -7.17 -1.21 0.46
C GLU A 214 -5.79 -1.02 -0.19
N THR A 215 -4.89 -0.29 0.49
CA THR A 215 -3.50 -0.13 0.04
C THR A 215 -2.76 -1.46 0.05
N LEU A 216 -2.92 -2.26 1.11
CA LEU A 216 -2.30 -3.58 1.23
C LEU A 216 -2.84 -4.54 0.14
N ILE A 217 -4.15 -4.63 -0.05
CA ILE A 217 -4.77 -5.50 -1.08
C ILE A 217 -4.24 -5.20 -2.48
N ASN A 218 -4.04 -3.92 -2.80
CA ASN A 218 -3.53 -3.49 -4.09
C ASN A 218 -1.99 -3.49 -4.19
N TYR A 219 -1.28 -3.88 -3.13
CA TYR A 219 0.18 -3.89 -3.11
C TYR A 219 0.74 -5.10 -3.89
N HIS A 220 1.91 -4.92 -4.52
CA HIS A 220 2.43 -5.90 -5.49
C HIS A 220 2.93 -7.21 -4.87
N SER A 221 3.51 -7.15 -3.67
CA SER A 221 4.02 -8.33 -2.95
C SER A 221 4.02 -8.04 -1.46
N LEU A 222 3.25 -8.79 -0.71
CA LEU A 222 3.11 -8.62 0.73
C LEU A 222 2.93 -9.95 1.44
N ASP A 223 3.40 -9.98 2.68
CA ASP A 223 3.02 -10.98 3.67
C ASP A 223 2.62 -10.27 4.96
N ILE A 224 1.64 -10.84 5.63
CA ILE A 224 1.15 -10.34 6.91
C ILE A 224 1.35 -11.44 7.93
N GLN A 225 2.18 -11.15 8.92
CA GLN A 225 2.19 -11.92 10.14
C GLN A 225 1.13 -11.34 11.08
N TRP A 226 0.00 -12.05 11.16
CA TRP A 226 -1.06 -11.77 12.12
C TRP A 226 -0.51 -11.97 13.54
N GLY A 227 -0.22 -10.87 14.21
CA GLY A 227 0.27 -10.85 15.60
C GLY A 227 -0.79 -10.41 16.60
N GLY A 228 -1.86 -9.76 16.13
CA GLY A 228 -2.86 -9.09 16.94
C GLY A 228 -4.01 -9.97 17.39
N ASN A 229 -4.45 -9.73 18.62
CA ASN A 229 -5.72 -10.23 19.13
C ASN A 229 -6.91 -9.49 18.51
N HIS A 230 -6.72 -8.33 17.87
CA HIS A 230 -7.80 -7.59 17.24
C HIS A 230 -8.16 -8.16 15.87
N ASP A 231 -7.16 -8.48 15.04
CA ASP A 231 -7.41 -9.01 13.70
C ASP A 231 -8.17 -10.35 13.72
N VAL A 232 -7.86 -11.24 14.69
CA VAL A 232 -8.60 -12.51 14.85
C VAL A 232 -10.06 -12.30 15.23
N LEU A 233 -10.40 -11.22 15.94
CA LEU A 233 -11.80 -10.90 16.24
C LEU A 233 -12.53 -10.55 14.94
N TRP A 234 -11.95 -9.72 14.09
CA TRP A 234 -12.52 -9.34 12.80
C TRP A 234 -12.69 -10.56 11.87
N ILE A 235 -11.67 -11.41 11.77
CA ILE A 235 -11.75 -12.67 11.02
C ILE A 235 -12.85 -13.57 11.60
N GLY A 236 -12.93 -13.68 12.94
CA GLY A 236 -13.96 -14.46 13.62
C GLY A 236 -15.38 -13.93 13.38
N ALA A 237 -15.56 -12.62 13.34
CA ALA A 237 -16.84 -11.99 13.03
C ALA A 237 -17.24 -12.25 11.56
N PHE A 238 -16.29 -12.14 10.63
CA PHE A 238 -16.50 -12.50 9.22
C PHE A 238 -16.85 -13.98 9.05
N ALA A 239 -16.22 -14.87 9.83
CA ALA A 239 -16.53 -16.29 9.86
C ALA A 239 -17.90 -16.63 10.50
N GLY A 240 -18.63 -15.62 10.99
CA GLY A 240 -20.00 -15.76 11.53
C GLY A 240 -20.09 -15.89 13.06
N SER A 241 -18.99 -15.66 13.80
CA SER A 241 -19.02 -15.65 15.26
C SER A 241 -19.72 -14.39 15.78
N LYS A 242 -20.94 -14.58 16.32
CA LYS A 242 -21.72 -13.49 16.94
C LYS A 242 -21.02 -12.87 18.15
N VAL A 243 -20.19 -13.65 18.85
CA VAL A 243 -19.44 -13.19 20.04
C VAL A 243 -18.32 -12.25 19.62
N CYS A 244 -17.57 -12.64 18.58
CA CYS A 244 -16.54 -11.78 18.01
C CYS A 244 -17.16 -10.49 17.46
N LEU A 245 -18.29 -10.59 16.74
CA LEU A 245 -19.01 -9.41 16.24
C LEU A 245 -19.43 -8.45 17.36
N ALA A 246 -20.03 -8.97 18.44
CA ALA A 246 -20.41 -8.15 19.58
C ALA A 246 -19.20 -7.48 20.27
N ASN A 247 -18.08 -8.20 20.37
CA ASN A 247 -16.85 -7.65 20.95
C ASN A 247 -16.23 -6.56 20.07
N ILE A 248 -16.24 -6.71 18.74
CA ILE A 248 -15.75 -5.66 17.82
C ILE A 248 -16.60 -4.40 17.95
N ILE A 249 -17.93 -4.51 17.89
CA ILE A 249 -18.83 -3.35 18.03
C ILE A 249 -18.60 -2.66 19.38
N ARG A 250 -18.36 -3.42 20.45
CA ARG A 250 -17.99 -2.87 21.76
C ARG A 250 -16.67 -2.11 21.72
N ILE A 251 -15.64 -2.67 21.09
CA ILE A 251 -14.32 -2.03 20.96
C ILE A 251 -14.47 -0.73 20.14
N CYS A 252 -15.16 -0.77 19.00
CA CYS A 252 -15.40 0.43 18.18
C CYS A 252 -16.20 1.49 18.93
N ALA A 253 -17.22 1.12 19.71
CA ALA A 253 -17.95 2.05 20.57
C ALA A 253 -17.06 2.65 21.68
N ARG A 254 -16.13 1.86 22.23
CA ARG A 254 -15.19 2.33 23.27
C ARG A 254 -14.19 3.36 22.73
N TYR A 255 -13.78 3.26 21.47
CA TYR A 255 -12.76 4.10 20.85
C TYR A 255 -13.33 5.12 19.84
N ASP A 256 -14.65 5.32 19.82
CA ASP A 256 -15.32 6.27 18.94
C ASP A 256 -15.03 6.06 17.43
N ASN A 257 -15.02 4.79 17.03
CA ASN A 257 -14.79 4.33 15.66
C ASN A 257 -16.02 3.60 15.08
N LEU A 258 -17.23 4.00 15.48
CA LEU A 258 -18.48 3.42 14.96
C LEU A 258 -18.70 3.77 13.48
N ASP A 259 -18.12 4.87 13.02
CA ASP A 259 -18.13 5.34 11.63
C ASP A 259 -17.66 4.24 10.66
N ILE A 260 -16.73 3.36 11.07
CA ILE A 260 -16.26 2.23 10.26
C ILE A 260 -17.43 1.28 9.91
N PHE A 261 -18.35 1.04 10.83
CA PHE A 261 -19.49 0.17 10.57
C PHE A 261 -20.53 0.84 9.69
N GLU A 262 -20.84 2.10 9.93
CA GLU A 262 -21.90 2.82 9.21
C GLU A 262 -21.46 3.26 7.82
N ASP A 263 -20.30 3.92 7.71
CA ASP A 263 -19.85 4.56 6.47
C ASP A 263 -19.06 3.62 5.56
N VAL A 264 -18.19 2.77 6.13
CA VAL A 264 -17.35 1.86 5.32
C VAL A 264 -18.09 0.57 4.99
N TYR A 265 -18.65 -0.10 6.01
CA TYR A 265 -19.31 -1.39 5.83
C TYR A 265 -20.82 -1.32 5.57
N GLY A 266 -21.45 -0.15 5.72
CA GLY A 266 -22.89 0.02 5.48
C GLY A 266 -23.79 -0.74 6.46
N ILE A 267 -23.29 -1.06 7.65
CA ILE A 267 -24.01 -1.82 8.68
C ILE A 267 -24.89 -0.86 9.47
N ASN A 268 -26.20 -1.11 9.45
CA ASN A 268 -27.17 -0.26 10.13
C ASN A 268 -27.18 -0.51 11.64
N LEU A 269 -26.68 0.46 12.43
CA LEU A 269 -26.67 0.38 13.90
C LEU A 269 -27.93 0.96 14.56
N ARG A 270 -28.89 1.50 13.80
CA ARG A 270 -30.13 2.08 14.36
C ARG A 270 -30.91 1.13 15.28
N PRO A 271 -31.05 -0.19 14.97
CA PRO A 271 -31.73 -1.11 15.89
C PRO A 271 -31.02 -1.22 17.25
N LEU A 272 -29.69 -1.14 17.26
CA LEU A 272 -28.89 -1.17 18.48
C LEU A 272 -29.03 0.15 19.26
N LEU A 273 -29.02 1.28 18.56
CA LEU A 273 -29.25 2.60 19.16
C LEU A 273 -30.64 2.68 19.81
N ASN A 274 -31.70 2.25 19.11
CA ASN A 274 -33.07 2.25 19.65
C ASN A 274 -33.19 1.38 20.92
N LEU A 275 -32.51 0.23 20.94
CA LEU A 275 -32.44 -0.62 22.12
C LEU A 275 -31.69 0.06 23.26
N ALA A 276 -30.56 0.70 22.95
CA ALA A 276 -29.74 1.41 23.90
C ALA A 276 -30.48 2.59 24.55
N GLU A 277 -31.19 3.40 23.76
CA GLU A 277 -31.97 4.53 24.23
C GLU A 277 -33.16 4.12 25.11
N LYS A 278 -33.78 2.97 24.83
CA LYS A 278 -34.94 2.49 25.57
C LYS A 278 -34.60 1.96 26.98
N TYR A 279 -33.42 1.37 27.16
CA TYR A 279 -33.10 0.60 28.38
C TYR A 279 -31.88 1.10 29.17
N TYR A 280 -31.08 2.03 28.62
CA TYR A 280 -29.83 2.47 29.25
C TYR A 280 -29.75 4.00 29.37
N GLU A 281 -29.16 4.45 30.48
CA GLU A 281 -28.93 5.85 30.82
C GLU A 281 -27.44 6.21 30.72
N ASP A 282 -27.09 7.49 30.96
CA ASP A 282 -25.68 7.89 31.00
C ASP A 282 -24.92 7.14 32.09
N ASN A 283 -23.78 6.56 31.75
CA ASN A 283 -22.87 5.94 32.70
C ASN A 283 -21.44 6.36 32.39
N PRO A 284 -20.77 7.08 33.31
CA PRO A 284 -19.43 7.60 33.07
C PRO A 284 -18.40 6.48 32.81
N ALA A 285 -18.62 5.25 33.31
CA ALA A 285 -17.71 4.13 33.09
C ALA A 285 -17.67 3.63 31.63
N PHE A 286 -18.70 3.94 30.84
CA PHE A 286 -18.83 3.50 29.44
C PHE A 286 -18.59 4.62 28.44
N ARG A 287 -18.17 5.81 28.90
CA ARG A 287 -17.86 6.92 27.99
C ARG A 287 -16.72 6.53 27.04
N PRO A 288 -16.81 6.93 25.75
CA PRO A 288 -15.77 6.63 24.78
C PRO A 288 -14.45 7.29 25.19
N LYS A 289 -13.34 6.62 24.90
CA LYS A 289 -12.01 7.21 24.98
C LYS A 289 -11.81 8.07 23.75
N LEU A 290 -12.03 9.38 23.92
CA LEU A 290 -11.82 10.35 22.85
C LEU A 290 -10.32 10.41 22.51
N HIS A 291 -10.01 10.36 21.22
CA HIS A 291 -8.70 10.76 20.71
C HIS A 291 -8.57 12.28 20.77
N ALA A 292 -7.36 12.78 21.04
CA ALA A 292 -7.10 14.20 21.33
C ALA A 292 -7.57 15.18 20.24
N ASP A 293 -7.78 14.69 19.01
CA ASP A 293 -8.14 15.50 17.84
C ASP A 293 -9.63 15.44 17.43
N LYS A 294 -10.47 14.60 18.08
CA LYS A 294 -11.90 14.47 17.70
C LYS A 294 -12.78 15.35 18.59
N GLN A 295 -13.41 16.38 18.01
CA GLN A 295 -14.44 17.17 18.68
C GLN A 295 -15.80 16.48 18.58
N SER A 296 -16.06 15.49 19.42
CA SER A 296 -17.38 14.83 19.49
C SER A 296 -18.31 15.66 20.38
N THR A 297 -19.55 15.90 19.93
CA THR A 297 -20.55 16.64 20.69
C THR A 297 -20.98 15.86 21.94
N ALA A 298 -21.51 16.57 22.96
CA ALA A 298 -21.98 15.93 24.18
C ALA A 298 -23.12 14.92 23.93
N GLU A 299 -23.93 15.16 22.90
CA GLU A 299 -25.03 14.28 22.49
C GLU A 299 -24.53 12.98 21.84
N GLU A 300 -23.55 13.08 20.93
CA GLU A 300 -22.90 11.91 20.31
C GLU A 300 -22.21 11.04 21.36
N GLN A 301 -21.48 11.67 22.29
CA GLN A 301 -20.83 10.94 23.39
C GLN A 301 -21.84 10.19 24.25
N LEU A 302 -23.01 10.78 24.51
CA LEU A 302 -24.08 10.13 25.26
C LEU A 302 -24.67 8.94 24.49
N GLN A 303 -24.91 9.09 23.18
CA GLN A 303 -25.39 8.00 22.33
C GLN A 303 -24.42 6.83 22.29
N ILE A 304 -23.12 7.11 22.06
CA ILE A 304 -22.06 6.11 22.06
C ILE A 304 -21.96 5.41 23.42
N THR A 305 -22.10 6.15 24.52
CA THR A 305 -22.08 5.60 25.89
C THR A 305 -23.21 4.60 26.10
N LYS A 306 -24.42 4.91 25.63
CA LYS A 306 -25.57 3.99 25.71
C LYS A 306 -25.36 2.77 24.82
N ILE A 307 -24.88 2.95 23.59
CA ILE A 307 -24.56 1.85 22.67
C ILE A 307 -23.52 0.91 23.31
N HIS A 308 -22.45 1.47 23.88
CA HIS A 308 -21.38 0.73 24.53
C HIS A 308 -21.91 -0.12 25.70
N GLN A 309 -22.84 0.39 26.50
CA GLN A 309 -23.51 -0.38 27.55
C GLN A 309 -24.36 -1.51 26.99
N ALA A 310 -25.22 -1.21 26.00
CA ALA A 310 -26.11 -2.19 25.40
C ALA A 310 -25.33 -3.36 24.78
N ILE A 311 -24.28 -3.06 24.02
CA ILE A 311 -23.46 -4.08 23.37
C ILE A 311 -22.61 -4.88 24.39
N ALA A 312 -22.12 -4.26 25.47
CA ALA A 312 -21.43 -4.98 26.53
C ALA A 312 -22.33 -6.03 27.18
N MET A 313 -23.59 -5.68 27.44
CA MET A 313 -24.57 -6.63 28.00
C MET A 313 -24.92 -7.75 27.01
N ILE A 314 -25.01 -7.46 25.72
CA ILE A 314 -25.20 -8.47 24.67
C ILE A 314 -23.99 -9.42 24.61
N GLN A 315 -22.77 -8.86 24.60
CA GLN A 315 -21.53 -9.65 24.61
C GLN A 315 -21.51 -10.61 25.80
N PHE A 316 -21.73 -10.12 27.02
CA PHE A 316 -21.70 -10.98 28.21
C PHE A 316 -22.74 -12.10 28.16
N LYS A 317 -23.94 -11.83 27.62
CA LYS A 317 -24.96 -12.86 27.43
C LYS A 317 -24.55 -13.91 26.40
N LEU A 318 -23.82 -13.53 25.35
CA LEU A 318 -23.31 -14.43 24.32
C LEU A 318 -22.07 -15.23 24.78
N GLU A 319 -21.21 -14.63 25.60
CA GLU A 319 -20.01 -15.27 26.14
C GLU A 319 -20.31 -16.25 27.26
N SER A 320 -21.28 -15.94 28.14
CA SER A 320 -21.66 -16.77 29.28
C SER A 320 -21.86 -18.27 28.95
N PRO A 321 -22.64 -18.67 27.92
CA PRO A 321 -22.80 -20.08 27.57
C PRO A 321 -21.52 -20.72 27.02
N ILE A 322 -20.66 -19.96 26.35
CA ILE A 322 -19.39 -20.46 25.80
C ILE A 322 -18.42 -20.72 26.94
N ILE A 323 -18.25 -19.75 27.85
CA ILE A 323 -17.40 -19.88 29.02
C ILE A 323 -17.84 -21.10 29.84
N LYS A 324 -19.13 -21.26 30.13
CA LYS A 324 -19.66 -22.44 30.83
C LYS A 324 -19.37 -23.77 30.13
N LYS A 325 -19.25 -23.78 28.80
CA LYS A 325 -18.97 -24.98 28.00
C LYS A 325 -17.48 -25.31 27.93
N THR A 326 -16.62 -24.29 28.00
CA THR A 326 -15.15 -24.41 27.98
C THR A 326 -14.57 -24.58 29.39
N THR A 327 -15.30 -24.18 30.44
CA THR A 327 -15.02 -24.55 31.83
C THR A 327 -15.33 -26.03 32.04
N ILE A 328 -14.49 -26.90 31.49
CA ILE A 328 -14.18 -28.17 32.14
C ILE A 328 -13.11 -27.79 33.18
N LEU A 329 -13.41 -28.10 34.45
CA LEU A 329 -12.62 -27.88 35.66
C LEU A 329 -11.10 -27.93 35.48
#